data_AF-A0A1Q3MGK5-F1
#
_entry.id   AF-A0A1Q3MGK5-F1
#
_cell.length_a   1.000
_cell.length_b   1.000
_cell.length_c   1.000
_cell.angle_alpha   90.00
_cell.angle_beta   90.00
_cell.angle_gamma   90.00
#
_symmetry.space_group_name_H-M   'P 1'
#
loop_
_entity.id
_entity.type
_entity.pdbx_description
1 polymer ?
#
loop_
_entity_poly.entity_id
_entity_poly.type
_entity_poly.pdbx_seq_one_letter_code
_entity_poly.pdbx_strand_id
1 'polypeptide(L)'
;MNPVAHFETNARRIWTSRVSPDQKARQLTELSDRIAAYLSRLEELPPERRQNDEWVKAAVDRARKYLEALATDVRHLALNCREVTTN
;
A
#
# COMPACT_ATOMS: atom_id res chain seq x y z
N MET A 1 -12.26 -8.97 -4.09
CA MET A 1 -10.84 -8.91 -4.51
C MET A 1 -10.00 -8.65 -3.25
N ASN A 2 -8.92 -9.39 -3.01
CA ASN A 2 -8.06 -9.19 -1.83
C ASN A 2 -7.34 -7.82 -1.94
N PRO A 3 -7.50 -6.89 -0.97
CA PRO A 3 -6.89 -5.56 -1.03
C PRO A 3 -5.35 -5.62 -1.09
N VAL A 4 -4.72 -6.55 -0.38
CA VAL A 4 -3.26 -6.74 -0.39
C VAL A 4 -2.79 -7.06 -1.81
N ALA A 5 -3.36 -8.09 -2.43
CA ALA A 5 -3.01 -8.51 -3.78
C ALA A 5 -3.25 -7.40 -4.83
N HIS A 6 -4.29 -6.57 -4.63
CA HIS A 6 -4.57 -5.44 -5.49
C HIS A 6 -3.45 -4.37 -5.41
N PHE A 7 -3.05 -3.97 -4.21
CA PHE A 7 -1.99 -2.98 -4.02
C PHE A 7 -0.62 -3.50 -4.47
N GLU A 8 -0.29 -4.76 -4.18
CA GLU A 8 0.94 -5.40 -4.67
C GLU A 8 1.01 -5.44 -6.20
N THR A 9 -0.09 -5.81 -6.86
CA THR A 9 -0.17 -5.83 -8.33
C THR A 9 0.07 -4.44 -8.91
N ASN A 10 -0.51 -3.41 -8.30
CA ASN A 10 -0.30 -2.02 -8.73
C ASN A 10 1.14 -1.57 -8.52
N ALA A 11 1.74 -1.85 -7.35
CA ALA A 11 3.13 -1.52 -7.06
C ALA A 11 4.08 -2.18 -8.07
N ARG A 12 3.87 -3.47 -8.34
CA ARG A 12 4.65 -4.23 -9.32
C ARG A 12 4.49 -3.65 -10.72
N ARG A 13 3.26 -3.31 -11.13
CA ARG A 13 3.00 -2.71 -12.44
C ARG A 13 3.74 -1.38 -12.61
N ILE A 14 3.70 -0.50 -11.61
CA ILE A 14 4.40 0.78 -11.63
C ILE A 14 5.92 0.54 -11.72
N TRP A 15 6.45 -0.36 -10.89
CA TRP A 15 7.88 -0.69 -10.88
C TRP A 15 8.38 -1.20 -12.23
N THR A 16 7.64 -2.12 -12.86
CA THR A 16 8.00 -2.72 -14.16
C THR A 16 7.69 -1.83 -15.36
N SER A 17 7.02 -0.69 -15.16
CA SER A 17 6.67 0.20 -16.27
C SER A 17 7.91 0.86 -16.90
N ARG A 18 7.76 1.34 -18.14
CA ARG A 18 8.83 2.04 -18.89
C ARG A 18 8.84 3.56 -18.67
N VAL A 19 8.04 4.07 -17.73
CA VAL A 19 7.98 5.50 -17.44
C VAL A 19 9.26 6.00 -16.77
N SER A 20 9.49 7.31 -16.79
CA SER A 20 10.70 7.89 -16.20
C SER A 20 10.78 7.64 -14.68
N PRO A 21 11.98 7.64 -14.08
CA PRO A 21 12.15 7.48 -12.64
C PRO A 21 11.29 8.46 -11.82
N ASP A 22 11.19 9.73 -12.23
CA ASP A 22 10.34 10.72 -11.58
C ASP A 22 8.85 10.38 -11.64
N GLN A 23 8.38 9.89 -12.78
CA GLN A 23 6.99 9.44 -12.93
C GLN A 23 6.71 8.20 -12.09
N LYS A 24 7.65 7.24 -12.00
CA LYS A 24 7.54 6.10 -11.09
C LYS A 24 7.47 6.56 -9.64
N ALA A 25 8.34 7.49 -9.23
CA ALA A 25 8.36 8.02 -7.88
C ALA A 25 7.02 8.67 -7.51
N ARG A 26 6.45 9.50 -8.39
CA ARG A 26 5.11 10.10 -8.17
C ARG A 26 4.02 9.05 -8.04
N GLN A 27 3.97 8.08 -8.96
CA GLN A 27 2.94 7.02 -8.95
C GLN A 27 3.06 6.10 -7.73
N LEU A 28 4.28 5.75 -7.30
CA LEU A 28 4.52 4.98 -6.08
C LEU A 28 4.12 5.79 -4.83
N THR A 29 4.41 7.09 -4.79
CA THR A 29 3.97 7.97 -3.70
C THR A 29 2.44 7.99 -3.59
N GLU A 30 1.74 8.22 -4.70
CA GLU A 30 0.27 8.19 -4.73
C GLU A 30 -0.31 6.82 -4.32
N LEU A 31 0.36 5.71 -4.69
CA LEU A 31 -0.05 4.38 -4.28
C LEU A 31 0.09 4.20 -2.76
N SER A 32 1.20 4.66 -2.18
CA SER A 32 1.41 4.66 -0.73
C SER A 32 0.30 5.44 -0.01
N ASP A 33 -0.06 6.63 -0.49
CA ASP A 33 -1.11 7.45 0.11
C ASP A 33 -2.49 6.76 0.04
N ARG A 34 -2.77 6.04 -1.06
CA ARG A 34 -3.99 5.24 -1.19
C ARG A 34 -4.03 4.06 -0.22
N ILE A 35 -2.89 3.41 0.02
CA ILE A 35 -2.78 2.34 1.03
C ILE A 35 -3.07 2.92 2.42
N ALA A 36 -2.48 4.07 2.76
CA ALA A 36 -2.73 4.75 4.04
C ALA A 36 -4.21 5.13 4.20
N ALA A 37 -4.83 5.73 3.18
CA ALA A 37 -6.26 6.06 3.21
C ALA A 37 -7.16 4.83 3.35
N TYR A 38 -6.78 3.70 2.75
CA TYR A 38 -7.49 2.44 2.92
C TYR A 38 -7.38 1.91 4.36
N LEU A 39 -6.20 2.02 4.98
CA LEU A 39 -6.00 1.64 6.38
C LEU A 39 -6.86 2.50 7.33
N SER A 40 -6.90 3.82 7.14
CA SER A 40 -7.75 4.70 7.95
C SER A 40 -9.23 4.31 7.86
N ARG A 41 -9.73 3.98 6.66
CA ARG A 41 -11.11 3.51 6.48
C ARG A 41 -11.38 2.17 7.17
N LEU A 42 -10.39 1.27 7.26
CA LEU A 42 -10.52 0.03 8.02
C LEU A 42 -10.64 0.31 9.53
N GLU A 43 -9.94 1.31 10.02
CA GLU A 43 -10.00 1.73 11.44
C GLU A 43 -11.31 2.45 11.80
N GLU A 44 -12.02 3.01 10.82
CA GLU A 44 -13.33 3.65 10.99
C GLU A 44 -14.51 2.66 10.91
N LEU A 45 -14.28 1.38 10.54
CA LEU A 45 -15.37 0.40 10.42
C LEU A 45 -16.08 0.17 11.76
N PRO A 46 -17.43 0.16 11.81
CA PRO A 46 -18.17 -0.03 13.05
C PRO A 46 -17.73 -1.28 13.83
N PRO A 47 -17.57 -1.20 15.16
CA PRO A 47 -17.18 -2.33 16.01
C PRO A 47 -18.07 -3.57 15.80
N GLU A 48 -19.35 -3.33 15.50
CA GLU A 48 -20.38 -4.35 15.22
C GLU A 48 -20.04 -5.26 14.03
N ARG A 49 -19.23 -4.80 13.07
CA ARG A 49 -18.71 -5.64 11.97
C ARG A 49 -17.38 -6.33 12.28
N ARG A 50 -16.67 -5.87 13.31
CA ARG A 50 -15.38 -6.42 13.78
C ARG A 50 -15.51 -7.43 14.91
N GLN A 51 -16.63 -7.43 15.64
CA GLN A 51 -16.73 -8.10 16.95
C GLN A 51 -17.21 -9.56 16.92
N ASN A 52 -17.81 -10.05 15.83
CA ASN A 52 -18.46 -11.37 15.86
C ASN A 52 -17.58 -12.56 15.47
N ASP A 53 -16.33 -12.33 15.03
CA ASP A 53 -15.46 -13.43 14.59
C ASP A 53 -13.96 -13.10 14.82
N GLU A 54 -13.36 -13.76 15.81
CA GLU A 54 -11.93 -13.66 16.16
C GLU A 54 -11.02 -13.99 14.97
N TRP A 55 -11.44 -14.87 14.07
CA TRP A 55 -10.68 -15.20 12.86
C TRP A 55 -10.69 -14.03 11.87
N VAL A 56 -11.83 -13.35 11.71
CA VAL A 56 -11.95 -12.17 10.85
C VAL A 56 -11.09 -11.03 11.39
N LYS A 57 -11.11 -10.80 12.71
CA LYS A 57 -10.25 -9.81 13.36
C LYS A 57 -8.76 -10.10 13.12
N ALA A 58 -8.32 -11.35 13.35
CA ALA A 58 -6.95 -11.76 13.11
C ALA A 58 -6.55 -11.69 11.62
N ALA A 59 -7.48 -11.91 10.69
CA ALA A 59 -7.25 -11.75 9.26
C ALA A 59 -7.10 -10.27 8.86
N VAL A 60 -7.95 -9.40 9.41
CA VAL A 60 -7.88 -7.94 9.19
C VAL A 60 -6.59 -7.37 9.77
N ASP A 61 -6.21 -7.75 10.99
CA ASP A 61 -4.96 -7.29 11.62
C ASP A 61 -3.72 -7.74 10.84
N ARG A 62 -3.73 -8.97 10.30
CA ARG A 62 -2.66 -9.45 9.41
C ARG A 62 -2.61 -8.64 8.13
N ALA A 63 -3.75 -8.45 7.46
CA ALA A 63 -3.82 -7.66 6.23
C ALA A 63 -3.34 -6.21 6.47
N ARG A 64 -3.72 -5.61 7.60
CA ARG A 64 -3.26 -4.29 8.04
C ARG A 64 -1.73 -4.22 8.14
N LYS A 65 -1.11 -5.13 8.90
CA LYS A 65 0.36 -5.18 9.05
C LYS A 65 1.08 -5.32 7.70
N TYR A 66 0.55 -6.16 6.81
CA TYR A 66 1.09 -6.30 5.46
C TYR A 66 1.01 -5.00 4.66
N LEU A 67 -0.13 -4.30 4.72
CA LEU A 67 -0.33 -3.04 4.03
C LEU A 67 0.55 -1.92 4.58
N GLU A 68 0.77 -1.87 5.90
CA GLU A 68 1.71 -0.93 6.55
C GLU A 68 3.16 -1.16 6.05
N ALA A 69 3.59 -2.43 5.97
CA ALA A 69 4.90 -2.79 5.43
C ALA A 69 5.00 -2.42 3.94
N LEU A 70 3.98 -2.76 3.14
CA LEU A 70 3.95 -2.45 1.71
C LEU A 70 3.99 -0.93 1.45
N ALA A 71 3.29 -0.12 2.24
CA ALA A 71 3.35 1.34 2.11
C ALA A 71 4.78 1.87 2.36
N THR A 72 5.45 1.34 3.37
CA THR A 72 6.86 1.67 3.68
C THR A 72 7.78 1.32 2.52
N ASP A 73 7.67 0.09 1.99
CA ASP A 73 8.49 -0.38 0.88
C ASP A 73 8.25 0.44 -0.39
N VAL A 74 6.99 0.72 -0.72
CA VAL A 74 6.61 1.55 -1.87
C VAL A 74 7.16 2.96 -1.73
N ARG A 75 7.16 3.53 -0.53
CA ARG A 75 7.75 4.85 -0.25
C ARG A 75 9.27 4.83 -0.42
N HIS A 76 9.96 3.80 0.08
CA HIS A 76 11.41 3.66 -0.13
C HIS A 76 11.76 3.50 -1.62
N LEU A 77 11.00 2.72 -2.38
CA LEU A 77 11.17 2.61 -3.83
C LEU A 77 10.99 3.97 -4.53
N ALA A 78 10.01 4.77 -4.10
CA ALA A 78 9.82 6.11 -4.63
C ALA A 78 11.00 7.04 -4.34
N LEU A 79 11.59 6.98 -3.14
CA LEU A 79 12.78 7.76 -2.77
C LEU A 79 13.99 7.35 -3.61
N ASN A 80 14.26 6.06 -3.75
CA ASN A 80 15.35 5.54 -4.58
C ASN A 80 15.22 6.00 -6.04
N CYS A 81 14.00 6.01 -6.59
CA CYS A 81 13.78 6.52 -7.94
C CYS A 81 14.14 8.01 -8.09
N ARG A 82 13.92 8.84 -7.06
CA ARG A 82 14.28 10.27 -7.08
C ARG A 82 15.79 10.47 -6.99
N GLU A 83 16.46 9.71 -6.13
CA GLU A 83 17.93 9.79 -5.97
C GLU A 83 18.67 9.44 -7.26
N VAL A 84 18.16 8.49 -8.04
CA VAL A 84 18.71 8.14 -9.37
C VAL A 84 18.55 9.28 -10.39
N THR A 85 17.53 10.13 -10.28
CA THR A 85 17.38 11.29 -11.18
C THR A 85 18.28 12.47 -10.78
N THR A 86 18.79 12.49 -9.55
CA THR A 86 19.54 13.65 -9.01
C THR A 86 21.07 13.49 -9.12
N ASN A 87 21.56 12.30 -9.47
CA ASN A 87 22.96 12.00 -9.79
C ASN A 87 23.17 11.92 -11.30
#